data_AF-A0A924UC06-F1
#
_entry.id   AF-A0A924UC06-F1
#
_cell.length_a   1.000
_cell.length_b   1.000
_cell.length_c   1.000
_cell.angle_alpha   90.00
_cell.angle_beta   90.00
_cell.angle_gamma   90.00
#
_symmetry.space_group_name_H-M   'P 1'
#
loop_
_entity.id
_entity.type
_entity.pdbx_description
1 polymer ?
#
loop_
_entity_poly.entity_id
_entity_poly.type
_entity_poly.pdbx_seq_one_letter_code
_entity_poly.pdbx_strand_id
1 'polypeptide(L)'
;IWHRMGFSTHMQHIFASGRMGVKKPDPAFFHQIGGWSALHPGDILLIDDAEKNIAAATLRGWQTFHFTDQTRDTLPEVLGINP
;
A
#
# COMPACT_ATOMS: atom_id res chain seq x y z
N ILE A 1 -7.84 3.17 -18.99
CA ILE A 1 -8.62 2.66 -17.82
C ILE A 1 -8.40 3.57 -16.61
N TRP A 2 -7.19 3.68 -16.07
CA TRP A 2 -6.91 4.50 -14.87
C TRP A 2 -7.25 5.99 -14.99
N HIS A 3 -6.94 6.60 -16.14
CA HIS A 3 -7.33 7.98 -16.44
C HIS A 3 -8.86 8.17 -16.45
N ARG A 4 -9.62 7.17 -16.91
CA ARG A 4 -11.09 7.24 -16.93
C ARG A 4 -11.70 7.04 -15.54
N MET A 5 -10.95 6.46 -14.60
CA MET A 5 -11.35 6.26 -13.20
C MET A 5 -10.80 7.35 -12.26
N GLY A 6 -10.15 8.39 -12.79
CA GLY A 6 -9.65 9.52 -12.01
C GLY A 6 -8.37 9.27 -11.18
N PHE A 7 -7.86 8.03 -11.12
CA PHE A 7 -6.69 7.71 -10.28
C PHE A 7 -5.39 8.39 -10.74
N SER A 8 -5.28 8.72 -12.04
CA SER A 8 -4.06 9.28 -12.62
C SER A 8 -3.66 10.65 -12.08
N THR A 9 -4.57 11.39 -11.41
CA THR A 9 -4.26 12.69 -10.79
C THR A 9 -3.80 12.57 -9.35
N HIS A 10 -4.03 11.44 -8.70
CA HIS A 10 -3.72 11.23 -7.27
C HIS A 10 -2.56 10.28 -7.05
N MET A 11 -2.28 9.40 -8.03
CA MET A 11 -1.26 8.35 -7.90
C MET A 11 -0.06 8.66 -8.78
N GLN A 12 1.14 8.67 -8.18
CA GLN A 12 2.40 8.76 -8.92
C GLN A 12 2.65 7.52 -9.80
N HIS A 13 2.23 6.34 -9.31
CA HIS A 13 2.34 5.08 -10.05
C HIS A 13 1.24 4.11 -9.65
N ILE A 14 0.85 3.23 -10.57
CA ILE A 14 -0.21 2.24 -10.36
C ILE A 14 0.34 0.84 -10.62
N PHE A 15 0.44 0.06 -9.54
CA PHE A 15 0.77 -1.36 -9.57
C PHE A 15 -0.51 -2.19 -9.67
N ALA A 16 -0.73 -2.85 -10.80
CA ALA A 16 -1.92 -3.67 -11.04
C ALA A 16 -1.52 -5.15 -11.12
N SER A 17 -2.03 -5.98 -10.21
CA SER A 17 -1.66 -7.40 -10.10
C SER A 17 -1.86 -8.20 -11.39
N GLY A 18 -2.96 -7.96 -12.13
CA GLY A 18 -3.20 -8.59 -13.43
C GLY A 18 -2.13 -8.27 -14.48
N ARG A 19 -1.53 -7.07 -14.42
CA ARG A 19 -0.41 -6.68 -15.31
C ARG A 19 0.94 -7.19 -14.78
N MET A 20 1.10 -7.27 -13.47
CA MET A 20 2.34 -7.71 -12.83
C MET A 20 2.49 -9.24 -12.77
N GLY A 21 1.39 -9.99 -12.89
CA GLY A 21 1.37 -11.45 -12.70
C GLY A 21 1.54 -11.90 -11.25
N VAL A 22 1.70 -10.95 -10.31
CA VAL A 22 1.88 -11.20 -8.87
C VAL A 22 0.89 -10.35 -8.08
N LYS A 23 0.51 -10.81 -6.88
CA LYS A 23 -0.47 -10.11 -6.02
C LYS A 23 -0.11 -10.27 -4.55
N LYS A 24 -0.54 -9.33 -3.71
CA LYS A 24 -0.49 -9.52 -2.26
C LYS A 24 -1.25 -10.80 -1.85
N PRO A 25 -0.75 -11.60 -0.88
CA PRO A 25 0.41 -11.34 -0.03
C PRO A 25 1.75 -11.91 -0.57
N ASP A 26 1.85 -12.20 -1.87
CA ASP A 26 3.06 -12.77 -2.47
C ASP A 26 4.29 -11.85 -2.25
N PRO A 27 5.41 -12.38 -1.72
CA PRO A 27 6.67 -11.66 -1.60
C PRO A 27 7.12 -10.87 -2.82
N ALA A 28 6.91 -11.41 -4.03
CA ALA A 28 7.34 -10.81 -5.27
C ALA A 28 6.61 -9.48 -5.55
N PHE A 29 5.35 -9.35 -5.09
CA PHE A 29 4.61 -8.10 -5.24
C PHE A 29 5.27 -6.96 -4.46
N PHE A 30 5.60 -7.20 -3.19
CA PHE A 30 6.26 -6.20 -2.34
C PHE A 30 7.67 -5.87 -2.81
N HIS A 31 8.41 -6.88 -3.31
CA HIS A 31 9.74 -6.67 -3.86
C HIS A 31 9.73 -5.74 -5.08
N GLN A 32 8.75 -5.90 -5.99
CA GLN A 32 8.61 -5.01 -7.14
C GLN A 32 8.34 -3.57 -6.73
N ILE A 33 7.49 -3.35 -5.71
CA ILE A 33 7.21 -2.00 -5.21
C ILE A 33 8.46 -1.40 -4.56
N GLY A 34 9.15 -2.15 -3.69
CA GLY A 34 10.37 -1.67 -3.04
C GLY A 34 11.48 -1.33 -4.04
N GLY A 35 11.63 -2.14 -5.10
CA GLY A 35 12.59 -1.87 -6.17
C GLY A 35 12.24 -0.63 -7.00
N TRP A 36 10.95 -0.37 -7.24
CA TRP A 36 10.51 0.82 -7.96
C TRP A 36 10.61 2.10 -7.11
N SER A 37 10.22 2.03 -5.83
CA SER A 37 10.21 3.21 -4.97
C SER A 37 11.61 3.63 -4.51
N ALA A 38 12.55 2.68 -4.45
CA ALA A 38 13.89 2.87 -3.88
C ALA A 38 13.88 3.42 -2.43
N LEU A 39 12.78 3.21 -1.70
CA LEU A 39 12.63 3.60 -0.30
C LEU A 39 13.09 2.49 0.63
N HIS A 40 13.50 2.84 1.85
CA HIS A 40 13.70 1.84 2.89
C HIS A 40 12.34 1.23 3.27
N PRO A 41 12.29 -0.07 3.65
CA PRO A 41 11.03 -0.71 4.05
C PRO A 41 10.27 0.07 5.12
N GLY A 42 10.99 0.61 6.11
CA GLY A 42 10.42 1.42 7.20
C GLY A 42 9.81 2.75 6.76
N ASP A 43 10.06 3.21 5.54
CA ASP A 43 9.48 4.44 4.99
C ASP A 43 8.23 4.17 4.15
N ILE A 44 7.82 2.90 4.01
CA ILE A 44 6.67 2.49 3.21
C ILE A 44 5.51 2.13 4.14
N LEU A 45 4.38 2.84 3.99
CA LEU A 45 3.12 2.54 4.66
C LEU A 45 2.17 1.79 3.72
N LEU A 46 1.80 0.56 4.09
CA LEU A 46 0.68 -0.15 3.45
C LEU A 46 -0.64 0.17 4.18
N ILE A 47 -1.62 0.68 3.44
CA ILE A 47 -3.02 0.79 3.87
C ILE A 47 -3.82 -0.29 3.13
N ASP A 48 -4.38 -1.26 3.85
CA ASP A 48 -5.10 -2.41 3.27
C ASP A 48 -6.15 -2.95 4.25
N ASP A 49 -7.25 -3.48 3.75
CA ASP A 49 -8.34 -4.05 4.54
C ASP A 49 -8.14 -5.54 4.87
N ALA A 50 -7.29 -6.24 4.12
CA ALA A 50 -7.06 -7.67 4.31
C ALA A 50 -5.89 -7.92 5.26
N GLU A 51 -6.17 -8.55 6.40
CA GLU A 51 -5.20 -8.88 7.45
C GLU A 51 -3.97 -9.65 6.91
N LYS A 52 -4.16 -10.57 5.96
CA LYS A 52 -3.05 -11.32 5.34
C LYS A 52 -2.05 -10.43 4.60
N ASN A 53 -2.52 -9.32 4.01
CA ASN A 53 -1.67 -8.37 3.30
C ASN A 53 -0.90 -7.51 4.31
N ILE A 54 -1.58 -7.11 5.39
CA ILE A 54 -0.98 -6.42 6.53
C ILE A 54 0.15 -7.26 7.12
N ALA A 55 -0.12 -8.51 7.52
CA ALA A 55 0.90 -9.40 8.07
C ALA A 55 2.10 -9.59 7.13
N ALA A 56 1.85 -9.74 5.82
CA ALA A 56 2.93 -9.86 4.84
C ALA A 56 3.78 -8.59 4.71
N ALA A 57 3.18 -7.40 4.81
CA ALA A 57 3.93 -6.14 4.77
C ALA A 57 4.72 -5.92 6.07
N THR A 58 4.12 -6.21 7.23
CA THR A 58 4.80 -6.13 8.54
C THR A 58 6.05 -7.02 8.58
N LEU A 59 5.97 -8.25 8.08
CA LEU A 59 7.11 -9.18 8.01
C LEU A 59 8.28 -8.66 7.16
N ARG A 60 8.04 -7.65 6.31
CA ARG A 60 9.06 -7.01 5.46
C ARG A 60 9.62 -5.72 6.05
N GLY A 61 9.17 -5.35 7.26
CA GLY A 61 9.55 -4.10 7.90
C GLY A 61 8.81 -2.88 7.35
N TRP A 62 7.70 -3.08 6.62
CA TRP A 62 6.84 -1.96 6.21
C TRP A 62 6.01 -1.50 7.40
N GLN A 63 5.72 -0.20 7.42
CA GLN A 63 4.64 0.32 8.25
C GLN A 63 3.30 -0.16 7.68
N THR A 64 2.32 -0.38 8.53
CA THR A 64 1.02 -0.91 8.11
C THR A 64 -0.12 -0.25 8.85
N PHE A 65 -1.19 0.04 8.13
CA PHE A 65 -2.47 0.45 8.66
C PHE A 65 -3.56 -0.50 8.17
N HIS A 66 -4.14 -1.28 9.08
CA HIS A 66 -5.26 -2.15 8.76
C HIS A 66 -6.52 -1.31 8.63
N PHE A 67 -6.98 -1.10 7.41
CA PHE A 67 -8.10 -0.21 7.10
C PHE A 67 -9.44 -0.96 7.21
N THR A 68 -10.11 -0.80 8.35
CA THR A 68 -11.44 -1.37 8.61
C THR A 68 -12.42 -0.25 8.98
N ASP A 69 -13.69 -0.57 9.15
CA ASP A 69 -14.67 0.40 9.63
C ASP A 69 -14.35 0.92 11.03
N GLN A 70 -13.62 0.14 11.85
CA GLN A 70 -13.25 0.54 13.22
C GLN A 70 -12.03 1.47 13.25
N THR A 71 -11.16 1.39 12.25
CA THR A 71 -9.90 2.15 12.23
C THR A 71 -9.93 3.33 11.28
N ARG A 72 -10.81 3.36 10.27
CA ARG A 72 -10.84 4.35 9.19
C ARG A 72 -10.59 5.79 9.64
N ASP A 73 -11.25 6.22 10.72
CA ASP A 73 -11.23 7.61 11.17
C ASP A 73 -9.90 8.03 11.84
N THR A 74 -9.02 7.08 12.17
CA THR A 74 -7.69 7.36 12.75
C THR A 74 -6.58 7.50 11.71
N LEU A 75 -6.86 7.18 10.43
CA LEU A 75 -5.87 7.28 9.37
C LEU A 75 -5.24 8.68 9.21
N PRO A 76 -5.98 9.81 9.33
CA PRO A 76 -5.39 11.14 9.23
C PRO A 76 -4.29 11.41 10.27
N GLU A 77 -4.45 10.89 11.49
CA GLU A 77 -3.44 10.98 12.55
C GLU A 77 -2.19 10.19 12.18
N VAL A 78 -2.35 8.97 11.66
CA VAL A 78 -1.25 8.12 11.19
C VAL A 78 -0.47 8.77 10.04
N LEU A 79 -1.17 9.50 9.17
CA LEU A 79 -0.56 10.23 8.06
C LEU A 79 0.03 11.59 8.47
N GLY A 80 -0.19 12.05 9.71
CA GLY A 80 0.26 13.36 10.19
C GLY A 80 -0.41 14.54 9.47
N ILE A 81 -1.64 14.34 8.95
CA ILE A 81 -2.38 15.35 8.17
C ILE A 81 -3.57 15.95 8.92
N ASN A 82 -3.57 15.89 10.25
CA ASN A 82 -4.54 16.62 11.06
C ASN A 82 -4.35 18.15 10.86
N PRO A 83 -5.45 18.93 10.83
CA PRO A 83 -5.40 20.38 10.71
C PRO A 83 -4.72 21.07 11.90
#